data_AF-A0A672QQS9-F1
#
_entry.id   AF-A0A672QQS9-F1
#
_cell.length_a   1.000
_cell.length_b   1.000
_cell.length_c   1.000
_cell.angle_alpha   90.00
_cell.angle_beta   90.00
_cell.angle_gamma   90.00
#
_symmetry.space_group_name_H-M   'P 1'
#
loop_
_entity.id
_entity.type
_entity.pdbx_description
1 polymer ?
#
loop_
_entity_poly.entity_id
_entity_poly.type
_entity_poly.pdbx_seq_one_letter_code
_entity_poly.pdbx_strand_id
1 'polypeptide(L)'
;MSASNSFHKAEIITAVSVTFGAAAVGILIYKTFFSKSKCVKPKVNLDLQKDNLKVVHAFDIEDLGDEAVYCRCWRSKKETGDNVGPLIIKRKEA
;
A
#
# COMPACT_ATOMS: atom_id res chain seq x y z
N MET A 1 -56.52 27.46 -1.50
CA MET A 1 -55.17 27.95 -1.90
C MET A 1 -54.05 27.60 -0.91
N SER A 2 -54.32 27.25 0.35
CA SER A 2 -53.25 26.93 1.33
C SER A 2 -52.68 25.50 1.22
N ALA A 3 -53.52 24.51 0.90
CA ALA A 3 -53.10 23.11 0.81
C ALA A 3 -52.11 22.84 -0.33
N SER A 4 -52.35 23.40 -1.54
CA SER A 4 -51.48 23.24 -2.71
C SER A 4 -50.05 23.74 -2.49
N ASN A 5 -49.89 24.84 -1.74
CA ASN A 5 -48.58 25.38 -1.40
C ASN A 5 -47.83 24.52 -0.36
N SER A 6 -48.55 23.85 0.53
CA SER A 6 -47.96 22.93 1.52
C SER A 6 -47.55 21.61 0.87
N PHE A 7 -48.34 21.08 -0.06
CA PHE A 7 -47.99 19.89 -0.85
C PHE A 7 -46.73 20.11 -1.69
N HIS A 8 -46.65 21.22 -2.43
CA HIS A 8 -45.47 21.55 -3.25
C HIS A 8 -44.19 21.76 -2.41
N LYS A 9 -44.31 22.34 -1.20
CA LYS A 9 -43.17 22.48 -0.26
C LYS A 9 -42.68 21.13 0.24
N ALA A 10 -43.58 20.22 0.58
CA ALA A 10 -43.22 18.89 1.06
C ALA A 10 -42.51 18.07 -0.04
N GLU A 11 -43.00 18.13 -1.29
CA GLU A 11 -42.36 17.45 -2.42
C GLU A 11 -40.95 18.00 -2.71
N ILE A 12 -40.77 19.32 -2.65
CA ILE A 12 -39.44 19.94 -2.82
C ILE A 12 -38.47 19.47 -1.72
N ILE A 13 -38.90 19.43 -0.46
CA ILE A 13 -38.05 18.99 0.65
C ILE A 13 -37.66 17.51 0.48
N THR A 14 -38.60 16.66 0.07
CA THR A 14 -38.33 15.25 -0.21
C THR A 14 -37.35 15.10 -1.37
N ALA A 15 -37.54 15.82 -2.48
CA ALA A 15 -36.64 15.75 -3.64
C ALA A 15 -35.21 16.20 -3.31
N VAL A 16 -35.07 17.28 -2.53
CA VAL A 16 -33.75 17.79 -2.10
C VAL A 16 -33.04 16.80 -1.19
N SER A 17 -33.74 16.22 -0.20
CA SER A 17 -33.15 15.25 0.73
C SER A 17 -32.70 13.96 0.02
N VAL A 18 -33.51 13.44 -0.90
CA VAL A 18 -33.17 12.25 -1.71
C VAL A 18 -31.95 12.54 -2.59
N THR A 19 -31.91 13.70 -3.26
CA THR A 19 -30.79 14.08 -4.12
C THR A 19 -29.48 14.20 -3.33
N PHE A 20 -29.54 14.83 -2.16
CA PHE A 20 -28.36 14.99 -1.31
C PHE A 20 -27.87 13.65 -0.76
N GLY A 21 -28.78 12.77 -0.35
CA GLY A 21 -28.46 11.41 0.09
C GLY A 21 -27.81 10.58 -1.01
N ALA A 22 -28.37 10.59 -2.22
CA ALA A 22 -27.82 9.88 -3.36
C ALA A 22 -26.42 10.39 -3.75
N ALA A 23 -26.23 11.71 -3.76
CA ALA A 23 -24.92 12.31 -4.03
C ALA A 23 -23.88 11.93 -2.95
N ALA A 24 -24.26 11.95 -1.68
CA ALA A 24 -23.37 11.57 -0.58
C ALA A 24 -22.94 10.09 -0.69
N VAL A 25 -23.88 9.18 -0.96
CA VAL A 25 -23.59 7.76 -1.18
C VAL A 25 -22.70 7.55 -2.41
N GLY A 26 -23.00 8.22 -3.52
CA GLY A 26 -22.19 8.17 -4.75
C GLY A 26 -20.75 8.63 -4.52
N ILE A 27 -20.55 9.72 -3.77
CA ILE A 27 -19.23 10.22 -3.39
C ILE A 27 -18.50 9.22 -2.48
N LEU A 28 -19.20 8.60 -1.54
CA LEU A 28 -18.63 7.61 -0.64
C LEU A 28 -18.15 6.37 -1.40
N ILE A 29 -18.96 5.85 -2.33
CA ILE A 29 -18.61 4.72 -3.21
C ILE A 29 -17.43 5.09 -4.10
N TYR A 30 -17.45 6.26 -4.73
CA TYR A 30 -16.34 6.73 -5.56
C TYR A 30 -15.04 6.84 -4.77
N LYS A 31 -15.05 7.46 -3.59
CA LYS A 31 -13.84 7.55 -2.76
C LYS A 31 -13.35 6.18 -2.29
N THR A 32 -14.23 5.31 -1.83
CA THR A 32 -13.82 4.00 -1.31
C THR A 32 -13.26 3.06 -2.37
N PHE A 33 -13.85 3.06 -3.58
CA PHE A 33 -13.43 2.17 -4.67
C PHE A 33 -12.34 2.79 -5.55
N PHE A 34 -12.46 4.06 -5.94
CA PHE A 34 -11.54 4.67 -6.91
C PHE A 34 -10.34 5.37 -6.26
N SER A 35 -10.42 5.89 -5.02
CA SER A 35 -9.28 6.59 -4.40
C SER A 35 -8.16 5.66 -3.91
N LYS A 36 -8.40 4.35 -3.86
CA LYS A 36 -7.38 3.33 -3.54
C LYS A 36 -6.29 3.19 -4.63
N SER A 37 -6.45 3.86 -5.76
CA SER A 37 -5.55 3.80 -6.91
C SER A 37 -4.45 4.87 -6.91
N LYS A 38 -4.09 5.45 -5.75
CA LYS A 38 -2.75 6.04 -5.64
C LYS A 38 -1.75 4.89 -5.64
N CYS A 39 -1.26 4.56 -6.83
CA CYS A 39 -0.28 3.52 -7.10
C CYS A 39 1.04 3.88 -6.40
N VAL A 40 1.09 3.67 -5.09
CA VAL A 40 2.34 3.66 -4.35
C VAL A 40 3.03 2.38 -4.78
N LYS A 41 4.14 2.53 -5.51
CA LYS A 41 4.97 1.39 -5.91
C LYS A 41 5.21 0.52 -4.66
N PRO A 42 5.05 -0.80 -4.76
CA PRO A 42 5.28 -1.68 -3.62
C PRO A 42 6.71 -1.49 -3.12
N LYS A 43 6.88 -1.32 -1.81
CA LYS A 43 8.19 -1.18 -1.18
C LYS A 43 8.86 -2.55 -1.11
N VAL A 44 10.13 -2.61 -1.50
CA VAL A 44 10.94 -3.85 -1.38
C VAL A 44 11.22 -4.15 0.09
N ASN A 45 11.86 -3.20 0.78
CA ASN A 45 12.03 -3.24 2.23
C ASN A 45 10.73 -2.80 2.91
N LEU A 46 10.09 -3.69 3.67
CA LEU A 46 8.88 -3.37 4.43
C LEU A 46 9.18 -2.92 5.86
N ASP A 47 10.08 -3.65 6.54
CA ASP A 47 10.18 -3.61 8.00
C ASP A 47 11.62 -3.39 8.53
N LEU A 48 12.66 -3.53 7.69
CA LEU A 48 14.06 -3.53 8.15
C LEU A 48 14.61 -2.10 8.27
N GLN A 49 15.15 -1.72 9.44
CA GLN A 49 15.92 -0.49 9.69
C GLN A 49 15.32 0.77 9.03
N LYS A 50 14.07 1.10 9.37
CA LYS A 50 13.31 2.22 8.77
C LYS A 50 13.68 3.60 9.28
N ASP A 51 14.36 3.63 10.41
CA ASP A 51 15.04 4.79 10.98
C ASP A 51 16.25 5.23 10.14
N ASN A 52 16.87 4.29 9.41
CA ASN A 52 17.99 4.60 8.52
C ASN A 52 17.48 5.00 7.12
N LEU A 53 17.89 6.19 6.66
CA LEU A 53 17.57 6.70 5.31
C LEU A 53 18.07 5.78 4.19
N LYS A 54 19.19 5.08 4.41
CA LYS A 54 19.79 4.14 3.46
C LYS A 54 20.53 3.04 4.19
N VAL A 55 19.94 1.86 4.16
CA VAL A 55 20.51 0.65 4.77
C VAL A 55 21.56 0.04 3.85
N VAL A 56 22.79 -0.07 4.35
CA VAL A 56 23.95 -0.67 3.66
C VAL A 56 24.62 -1.63 4.64
N HIS A 57 24.97 -2.83 4.17
CA HIS A 57 25.80 -3.77 4.92
C HIS A 57 27.15 -3.89 4.21
N ALA A 58 28.24 -3.72 4.96
CA ALA A 58 29.60 -3.88 4.49
C ALA A 58 30.25 -5.03 5.28
N PHE A 59 30.97 -5.90 4.58
CA PHE A 59 31.69 -7.03 5.16
C PHE A 59 33.07 -7.08 4.50
N ASP A 60 34.10 -7.26 5.32
CA ASP A 60 35.46 -7.45 4.84
C ASP A 60 35.64 -8.90 4.40
N ILE A 61 36.35 -9.10 3.28
CA ILE A 61 36.50 -10.43 2.67
C ILE A 61 37.26 -11.41 3.58
N GLU A 62 38.12 -10.88 4.46
CA GLU A 62 38.95 -11.64 5.38
C GLU A 62 38.10 -12.29 6.49
N ASP A 63 37.03 -11.61 6.91
CA ASP A 63 36.08 -12.06 7.93
C ASP A 63 35.03 -13.03 7.39
N LEU A 64 34.92 -13.17 6.06
CA LEU A 64 34.04 -14.14 5.45
C LEU A 64 34.60 -15.55 5.65
N GLY A 65 33.79 -16.49 6.12
CA GLY A 65 34.13 -17.92 6.11
C GLY A 65 34.26 -18.48 4.69
N ASP A 66 34.23 -19.81 4.55
CA ASP A 66 34.33 -20.47 3.24
C ASP A 66 33.14 -20.15 2.33
N GLU A 67 31.95 -19.97 2.93
CA GLU A 67 30.74 -19.57 2.24
C GLU A 67 29.91 -18.60 3.09
N ALA A 68 29.37 -17.57 2.47
CA ALA A 68 28.44 -16.62 3.07
C ALA A 68 27.22 -16.40 2.17
N VAL A 69 26.04 -16.35 2.78
CA VAL A 69 24.75 -16.20 2.07
C VAL A 69 24.06 -14.92 2.55
N TYR A 70 23.88 -13.98 1.64
CA TYR A 70 23.32 -12.65 1.94
C TYR A 70 21.95 -12.44 1.29
N CYS A 71 21.03 -11.88 2.08
CA CYS A 71 19.68 -11.55 1.63
C CYS A 71 19.70 -10.39 0.63
N ARG A 72 19.04 -10.57 -0.51
CA ARG A 72 18.77 -9.50 -1.50
C ARG A 72 17.30 -9.07 -1.55
N CYS A 73 16.41 -9.85 -0.96
CA CYS A 73 14.97 -9.65 -1.09
C CYS A 73 14.36 -8.72 -0.02
N TRP A 74 15.13 -8.37 1.02
CA TRP A 74 14.64 -7.63 2.21
C TRP A 74 13.50 -8.35 2.97
N ARG A 75 13.34 -9.65 2.74
CA ARG A 75 12.24 -10.49 3.25
C ARG A 75 12.72 -11.82 3.81
N SER A 76 13.92 -11.89 4.40
CA SER A 76 14.53 -13.15 4.88
C SER A 76 13.68 -13.97 5.87
N LYS A 77 12.61 -13.40 6.44
CA LYS A 77 11.67 -14.07 7.36
C LYS A 77 10.30 -14.41 6.75
N LYS A 78 10.05 -14.08 5.47
CA LYS A 78 8.73 -14.17 4.84
C LYS A 78 8.85 -14.82 3.47
N GLU A 79 8.01 -15.81 3.20
CA GLU A 79 7.92 -16.45 1.88
C GLU A 79 6.97 -15.67 0.97
N THR A 80 7.41 -15.45 -0.27
CA THR A 80 6.61 -14.90 -1.36
C THR A 80 6.92 -15.73 -2.60
N GLY A 81 5.92 -16.09 -3.41
CA GLY A 81 6.09 -16.88 -4.64
C GLY A 81 6.80 -16.15 -5.79
N ASP A 82 7.76 -15.30 -5.44
CA ASP A 82 8.64 -14.54 -6.32
C ASP A 82 9.93 -15.35 -6.58
N ASN A 83 10.72 -14.98 -7.59
CA ASN A 83 11.89 -15.74 -8.04
C ASN A 83 13.24 -15.11 -7.68
N VAL A 84 13.27 -14.21 -6.70
CA VAL A 84 14.50 -13.61 -6.20
C VAL A 84 15.28 -14.60 -5.32
N GLY A 85 16.61 -14.64 -5.49
CA GLY A 85 17.51 -15.49 -4.70
C GLY A 85 18.55 -14.71 -3.89
N PRO A 86 19.21 -15.35 -2.92
CA PRO A 86 20.28 -14.73 -2.15
C PRO A 86 21.51 -14.44 -3.02
N LEU A 87 22.45 -13.68 -2.46
CA LEU A 87 23.82 -13.57 -2.97
C LEU A 87 24.68 -14.55 -2.18
N ILE A 88 25.33 -15.48 -2.88
CA ILE A 88 26.25 -16.45 -2.27
C ILE A 88 27.67 -16.01 -2.64
N ILE A 89 28.51 -15.83 -1.64
CA ILE A 89 29.93 -15.50 -1.79
C ILE A 89 30.70 -16.70 -1.26
N LYS A 90 31.54 -17.31 -2.10
CA LYS A 90 32.42 -18.42 -1.71
C LYS A 90 33.87 -17.98 -1.79
N ARG A 91 34.66 -18.34 -0.78
CA ARG A 91 36.11 -18.19 -0.83
C ARG A 91 36.66 -19.21 -1.82
N LYS A 92 37.55 -18.76 -2.70
CA LYS A 92 38.22 -19.67 -3.63
C LYS A 92 39.26 -20.48 -2.84
N GLU A 93 39.21 -21.80 -2.96
CA GLU A 93 40.27 -22.68 -2.46
C GLU A 93 41.58 -22.36 -3.21
N ALA A 94 42.67 -22.23 -2.44
CA ALA A 94 43.99 -21.85 -2.95
C ALA A 94 44.68 -22.98 -3.71
#